data_AF-A0A970J324-F1
#
_entry.id   AF-A0A970J324-F1
#
_cell.length_a   1.000
_cell.length_b   1.000
_cell.length_c   1.000
_cell.angle_alpha   90.00
_cell.angle_beta   90.00
_cell.angle_gamma   90.00
#
_symmetry.space_group_name_H-M   'P 1'
#
loop_
_entity.id
_entity.type
_entity.pdbx_description
1 polymer ?
#
loop_
_entity_poly.entity_id
_entity_poly.type
_entity_poly.pdbx_seq_one_letter_code
_entity_poly.pdbx_strand_id
1 'polypeptide(L)'
;MRGHWFRLSFILLLLSLPLLIGAAPLNEKDIPVYPGAVRDQAAEEELRRDYEEFNYDHWELKSIRVYKVKALIDDVCRYYIDQLKAKPGQLVHDPYDLSPGEVDGPWYDVGFWHETIFETQYEYDTLLNDGEWVKAAFAKRPQWEKGSWLCTASFEWNAGLPNGDVARYFVLLEDEGFDSRKKVDYRSTRIRIEVQVSPSLEAIEEEEDWLMDQAFAAKAEQFRKNPPTEKFLGVPLYPGAVFSPELTAGMSLNDDFHIYVYFSNDSLDQIADFYRKRLGKEPMYTEGFGYMFALKGSFPLPEEGLSIQPYVYGDGPFQSTIAIQKKVGK
;
A
#
# COMPACT_ATOMS: atom_id res chain seq x y z
N MET A 1 28.12 2.00 -65.87
CA MET A 1 28.52 1.50 -64.52
C MET A 1 27.57 2.17 -63.54
N ARG A 2 26.44 1.55 -63.19
CA ARG A 2 26.25 0.57 -62.08
C ARG A 2 26.60 1.19 -60.72
N GLY A 3 25.57 1.44 -59.92
CA GLY A 3 25.66 1.83 -58.51
C GLY A 3 24.24 1.97 -57.96
N HIS A 4 23.79 0.92 -57.29
CA HIS A 4 22.38 0.61 -57.04
C HIS A 4 21.71 1.51 -56.00
N TRP A 5 20.45 1.87 -56.30
CA TRP A 5 19.46 2.32 -55.31
C TRP A 5 19.16 1.16 -54.37
N PHE A 6 19.66 1.20 -53.13
CA PHE A 6 19.20 0.29 -52.09
C PHE A 6 17.87 0.79 -51.55
N ARG A 7 16.79 0.18 -52.06
CA ARG A 7 15.49 0.16 -51.38
C ARG A 7 15.68 -0.59 -50.07
N LEU A 8 15.59 0.11 -48.95
CA LEU A 8 15.36 -0.51 -47.65
C LEU A 8 13.94 -1.09 -47.65
N SER A 9 13.83 -2.34 -48.13
CA SER A 9 12.69 -3.19 -47.82
C SER A 9 12.74 -3.49 -46.33
N PHE A 10 11.94 -2.75 -45.56
CA PHE A 10 11.60 -3.11 -44.18
C PHE A 10 10.78 -4.40 -44.25
N ILE A 11 11.45 -5.54 -44.01
CA ILE A 11 10.78 -6.82 -43.83
C ILE A 11 9.97 -6.71 -42.54
N LEU A 12 8.65 -6.66 -42.67
CA LEU A 12 7.70 -6.96 -41.61
C LEU A 12 7.93 -8.41 -41.17
N LEU A 13 8.83 -8.61 -40.22
CA LEU A 13 8.81 -9.78 -39.36
C LEU A 13 7.67 -9.58 -38.36
N LEU A 14 6.47 -9.97 -38.78
CA LEU A 14 5.41 -10.42 -37.88
C LEU A 14 5.95 -11.63 -37.13
N LEU A 15 6.71 -11.37 -36.07
CA LEU A 15 7.03 -12.35 -35.05
C LEU A 15 5.72 -12.66 -34.33
N SER A 16 4.97 -13.62 -34.85
CA SER A 16 4.18 -14.50 -34.00
C SER A 16 5.17 -15.27 -33.13
N LEU A 17 5.63 -14.65 -32.04
CA LEU A 17 6.35 -15.34 -31.00
C LEU A 17 5.39 -16.40 -30.44
N PRO A 18 5.68 -17.70 -30.56
CA PRO A 18 4.99 -18.67 -29.73
C PRO A 18 5.25 -18.24 -28.29
N LEU A 19 4.18 -18.07 -27.51
CA LEU A 19 4.27 -17.91 -26.06
C LEU A 19 5.26 -18.96 -25.55
N LEU A 20 6.42 -18.51 -25.07
CA LEU A 20 7.32 -19.37 -24.32
C LEU A 20 6.53 -19.82 -23.10
N ILE A 21 6.13 -21.09 -23.12
CA ILE A 21 5.39 -21.75 -22.05
C ILE A 21 6.17 -21.51 -20.75
N GLY A 22 5.60 -20.76 -19.81
CA GLY A 22 6.19 -20.44 -18.52
C GLY A 22 6.93 -19.09 -18.43
N ALA A 23 7.01 -18.29 -19.50
CA ALA A 23 7.42 -16.89 -19.37
C ALA A 23 6.22 -16.04 -18.94
N ALA A 24 6.39 -15.23 -17.89
CA ALA A 24 5.37 -14.27 -17.50
C ALA A 24 5.10 -13.28 -18.66
N PRO A 25 3.84 -12.95 -18.94
CA PRO A 25 3.49 -11.95 -19.95
C PRO A 25 4.16 -10.64 -19.57
N LEU A 26 4.82 -9.93 -20.49
CA LEU A 26 5.52 -8.70 -20.12
C LEU A 26 4.58 -7.49 -20.04
N ASN A 27 3.35 -7.64 -20.52
CA ASN A 27 2.31 -6.62 -20.48
C ASN A 27 0.90 -7.24 -20.57
N GLU A 28 -0.14 -6.44 -20.34
CA GLU A 28 -1.52 -6.93 -20.31
C GLU A 28 -2.02 -7.51 -21.65
N LYS A 29 -1.40 -7.13 -22.78
CA LYS A 29 -1.80 -7.57 -24.12
C LYS A 29 -1.34 -8.99 -24.43
N ASP A 30 -0.38 -9.49 -23.65
CA ASP A 30 0.12 -10.85 -23.77
C ASP A 30 -0.82 -11.86 -23.06
N ILE A 31 -1.75 -11.36 -22.22
CA ILE A 31 -2.78 -12.18 -21.58
C ILE A 31 -3.95 -12.38 -22.56
N PRO A 32 -4.34 -13.63 -22.86
CA PRO A 32 -5.38 -13.90 -23.83
C PRO A 32 -6.74 -13.38 -23.36
N VAL A 33 -7.50 -12.77 -24.26
CA VAL A 33 -8.85 -12.29 -23.99
C VAL A 33 -9.86 -13.33 -24.47
N TYR A 34 -10.86 -13.65 -23.64
CA TYR A 34 -11.92 -14.59 -23.99
C TYR A 34 -12.61 -14.19 -25.32
N PRO A 35 -12.79 -15.10 -26.28
CA PRO A 35 -13.39 -14.80 -27.58
C PRO A 35 -14.79 -14.15 -27.47
N GLY A 36 -14.96 -13.01 -28.14
CA GLY A 36 -16.22 -12.27 -28.12
C GLY A 36 -16.44 -11.38 -26.89
N ALA A 37 -15.45 -11.28 -25.99
CA ALA A 37 -15.46 -10.28 -24.94
C ALA A 37 -15.26 -8.88 -25.52
N VAL A 38 -16.02 -7.91 -25.01
CA VAL A 38 -15.99 -6.51 -25.44
C VAL A 38 -15.43 -5.67 -24.31
N ARG A 39 -14.49 -4.78 -24.64
CA ARG A 39 -13.82 -3.90 -23.67
C ARG A 39 -14.79 -2.87 -23.10
N ASP A 40 -14.76 -2.69 -21.78
CA ASP A 40 -15.58 -1.73 -21.02
C ASP A 40 -14.69 -0.61 -20.47
N GLN A 41 -14.53 0.45 -21.25
CA GLN A 41 -13.67 1.58 -20.88
C GLN A 41 -14.22 2.40 -19.71
N ALA A 42 -15.54 2.38 -19.49
CA ALA A 42 -16.14 3.11 -18.37
C ALA A 42 -15.80 2.43 -17.05
N ALA A 43 -15.90 1.09 -17.00
CA ALA A 43 -15.49 0.31 -15.84
C ALA A 43 -13.97 0.40 -15.58
N GLU A 44 -13.14 0.47 -16.63
CA GLU A 44 -11.69 0.70 -16.47
C GLU A 44 -11.38 2.04 -15.78
N GLU A 45 -12.07 3.10 -16.19
CA GLU A 45 -11.86 4.44 -15.64
C GLU A 45 -12.34 4.55 -14.19
N GLU A 46 -13.45 3.91 -13.85
CA GLU A 46 -13.95 3.81 -12.46
C GLU A 46 -12.89 3.14 -11.56
N LEU A 47 -12.42 1.96 -11.94
CA LEU A 47 -11.41 1.23 -11.18
C LEU A 47 -10.07 1.97 -11.08
N ARG A 48 -9.66 2.68 -12.14
CA ARG A 48 -8.45 3.50 -12.12
C ARG A 48 -8.56 4.64 -11.12
N ARG A 49 -9.72 5.31 -11.08
CA ARG A 49 -9.98 6.40 -10.12
C ARG A 49 -9.99 5.89 -8.69
N ASP A 50 -10.64 4.76 -8.44
CA ASP A 50 -10.65 4.14 -7.11
C ASP A 50 -9.22 3.77 -6.68
N TYR A 51 -8.42 3.21 -7.58
CA TYR A 51 -7.01 2.91 -7.29
C TYR A 51 -6.20 4.18 -7.00
N GLU A 52 -6.36 5.24 -7.78
CA GLU A 52 -5.66 6.52 -7.55
C GLU A 52 -6.08 7.20 -6.23
N GLU A 53 -7.31 6.99 -5.76
CA GLU A 53 -7.80 7.56 -4.51
C GLU A 53 -7.30 6.80 -3.27
N PHE A 54 -7.13 5.47 -3.39
CA PHE A 54 -6.84 4.60 -2.24
C PHE A 54 -5.45 3.94 -2.24
N ASN A 55 -4.65 4.12 -3.29
CA ASN A 55 -3.30 3.56 -3.32
C ASN A 55 -2.32 4.39 -2.48
N TYR A 56 -1.77 3.76 -1.45
CA TYR A 56 -0.72 4.33 -0.60
C TYR A 56 0.69 4.08 -1.17
N ASP A 57 0.82 3.07 -2.03
CA ASP A 57 2.08 2.62 -2.62
C ASP A 57 2.29 3.31 -3.97
N HIS A 58 2.75 4.57 -3.90
CA HIS A 58 2.95 5.47 -5.05
C HIS A 58 3.98 4.98 -6.08
N TRP A 59 4.75 3.96 -5.75
CA TRP A 59 5.77 3.35 -6.61
C TRP A 59 5.23 2.25 -7.54
N GLU A 60 4.03 1.70 -7.29
CA GLU A 60 3.47 0.63 -8.12
C GLU A 60 2.88 1.17 -9.43
N LEU A 61 3.31 0.60 -10.56
CA LEU A 61 2.70 0.82 -11.86
C LEU A 61 1.59 -0.20 -12.09
N LYS A 62 0.35 0.26 -12.26
CA LYS A 62 -0.81 -0.60 -12.50
C LYS A 62 -1.49 -0.36 -13.85
N SER A 63 -1.71 -1.44 -14.60
CA SER A 63 -2.50 -1.48 -15.83
C SER A 63 -3.76 -2.31 -15.61
N ILE A 64 -4.93 -1.75 -15.93
CA ILE A 64 -6.23 -2.42 -15.79
C ILE A 64 -6.93 -2.45 -17.15
N ARG A 65 -7.48 -3.62 -17.50
CA ARG A 65 -8.40 -3.81 -18.62
C ARG A 65 -9.65 -4.53 -18.15
N VAL A 66 -10.82 -4.02 -18.53
CA VAL A 66 -12.09 -4.63 -18.18
C VAL A 66 -12.81 -5.02 -19.46
N TYR A 67 -13.35 -6.23 -19.46
CA TYR A 67 -14.15 -6.77 -20.55
C TYR A 67 -15.43 -7.37 -20.02
N LYS A 68 -16.43 -7.42 -20.89
CA LYS A 68 -17.71 -8.07 -20.65
C LYS A 68 -18.01 -9.04 -21.78
N VAL A 69 -18.46 -10.23 -21.43
CA VAL A 69 -18.86 -11.26 -22.40
C VAL A 69 -20.20 -11.87 -22.02
N LYS A 70 -21.03 -12.15 -23.04
CA LYS A 70 -22.29 -12.87 -22.88
C LYS A 70 -22.06 -14.38 -22.86
N ALA A 71 -21.38 -14.84 -21.82
CA ALA A 71 -21.11 -16.25 -21.53
C ALA A 71 -21.25 -16.48 -20.02
N LEU A 72 -21.48 -17.73 -19.62
CA LEU A 72 -21.49 -18.10 -18.20
C LEU A 72 -20.06 -18.17 -17.67
N ILE A 73 -19.87 -17.81 -16.40
CA ILE A 73 -18.55 -17.77 -15.76
C ILE A 73 -17.83 -19.12 -15.81
N ASP A 74 -18.54 -20.25 -15.74
CA ASP A 74 -17.97 -21.59 -15.86
C ASP A 74 -17.20 -21.80 -17.18
N ASP A 75 -17.74 -21.32 -18.29
CA ASP A 75 -17.12 -21.49 -19.61
C ASP A 75 -15.90 -20.57 -19.75
N VAL A 76 -15.99 -19.36 -19.20
CA VAL A 76 -14.89 -18.39 -19.16
C VAL A 76 -13.77 -18.88 -18.24
N CYS A 77 -14.11 -19.42 -17.07
CA CYS A 77 -13.15 -19.98 -16.12
C CYS A 77 -12.40 -21.17 -16.71
N ARG A 78 -13.10 -22.13 -17.33
CA ARG A 78 -12.45 -23.28 -18.01
C ARG A 78 -11.54 -22.84 -19.15
N TYR A 79 -11.93 -21.81 -19.89
CA TYR A 79 -11.07 -21.21 -20.92
C TYR A 79 -9.76 -20.72 -20.32
N TYR A 80 -9.78 -19.92 -19.24
CA TYR A 80 -8.55 -19.41 -18.63
C TYR A 80 -7.70 -20.51 -17.97
N ILE A 81 -8.32 -21.51 -17.33
CA ILE A 81 -7.60 -22.69 -16.82
C ILE A 81 -6.82 -23.37 -17.96
N ASP A 82 -7.47 -23.59 -19.13
CA ASP A 82 -6.82 -24.24 -20.26
C ASP A 82 -5.78 -23.35 -20.94
N GLN A 83 -6.07 -22.06 -21.16
CA GLN A 83 -5.16 -21.15 -21.85
C GLN A 83 -3.91 -20.85 -21.03
N LEU A 84 -4.08 -20.59 -19.73
CA LEU A 84 -2.98 -20.24 -18.83
C LEU A 84 -2.27 -21.47 -18.26
N LYS A 85 -2.85 -22.67 -18.43
CA LYS A 85 -2.40 -23.92 -17.78
C LYS A 85 -2.32 -23.76 -16.26
N ALA A 86 -3.26 -22.99 -15.70
CA ALA A 86 -3.28 -22.65 -14.29
C ALA A 86 -3.60 -23.87 -13.42
N LYS A 87 -3.00 -23.92 -12.23
CA LYS A 87 -3.22 -24.98 -11.25
C LYS A 87 -4.08 -24.47 -10.09
N PRO A 88 -4.93 -25.31 -9.49
CA PRO A 88 -5.67 -24.89 -8.30
C PRO A 88 -4.68 -24.53 -7.18
N GLY A 89 -4.87 -23.39 -6.55
CA GLY A 89 -4.00 -22.90 -5.49
C GLY A 89 -4.12 -21.41 -5.26
N GLN A 90 -3.32 -20.94 -4.32
CA GLN A 90 -3.14 -19.53 -4.00
C GLN A 90 -1.64 -19.25 -3.94
N LEU A 91 -1.27 -17.97 -3.90
CA LEU A 91 0.11 -17.58 -3.67
C LEU A 91 0.69 -18.25 -2.43
N VAL A 92 1.94 -18.72 -2.55
CA VAL A 92 2.65 -19.39 -1.46
C VAL A 92 3.79 -18.54 -0.92
N HIS A 93 4.39 -17.69 -1.76
CA HIS A 93 5.60 -16.93 -1.45
C HIS A 93 5.37 -15.44 -1.61
N ASP A 94 6.13 -14.63 -0.86
CA ASP A 94 6.17 -13.19 -1.09
C ASP A 94 6.69 -12.95 -2.52
N PRO A 95 6.02 -12.15 -3.36
CA PRO A 95 6.51 -11.83 -4.70
C PRO A 95 7.94 -11.30 -4.73
N TYR A 96 8.42 -10.66 -3.66
CA TYR A 96 9.80 -10.17 -3.52
C TYR A 96 10.84 -11.25 -3.22
N ASP A 97 10.43 -12.48 -2.88
CA ASP A 97 11.34 -13.62 -2.70
C ASP A 97 11.77 -14.24 -4.05
N LEU A 98 11.17 -13.83 -5.16
CA LEU A 98 11.46 -14.38 -6.49
C LEU A 98 12.83 -13.95 -7.01
N SER A 99 13.60 -14.91 -7.47
CA SER A 99 14.86 -14.61 -8.17
C SER A 99 14.59 -13.92 -9.53
N PRO A 100 15.51 -13.10 -10.05
CA PRO A 100 15.36 -12.51 -11.38
C PRO A 100 15.13 -13.58 -12.46
N GLY A 101 14.01 -13.46 -13.18
CA GLY A 101 13.54 -14.40 -14.20
C GLY A 101 12.71 -15.57 -13.67
N GLU A 102 12.54 -15.70 -12.36
CA GLU A 102 11.67 -16.71 -11.74
C GLU A 102 10.19 -16.32 -11.90
N VAL A 103 9.34 -17.32 -12.07
CA VAL A 103 7.89 -17.17 -12.20
C VAL A 103 7.22 -18.15 -11.24
N ASP A 104 6.30 -17.63 -10.42
CA ASP A 104 5.44 -18.42 -9.54
C ASP A 104 3.99 -18.39 -10.05
N GLY A 105 3.39 -19.56 -10.25
CA GLY A 105 2.07 -19.74 -10.85
C GLY A 105 2.11 -20.14 -12.35
N PRO A 106 0.99 -19.97 -13.08
CA PRO A 106 -0.29 -19.41 -12.64
C PRO A 106 -1.10 -20.34 -11.76
N TRP A 107 -1.61 -19.76 -10.68
CA TRP A 107 -2.55 -20.37 -9.75
C TRP A 107 -3.97 -19.89 -10.07
N TYR A 108 -4.97 -20.67 -9.72
CA TYR A 108 -6.35 -20.20 -9.74
C TYR A 108 -7.11 -20.63 -8.50
N ASP A 109 -8.04 -19.77 -8.09
CA ASP A 109 -9.01 -20.03 -7.05
C ASP A 109 -10.42 -19.63 -7.52
N VAL A 110 -11.45 -20.24 -6.92
CA VAL A 110 -12.84 -20.08 -7.33
C VAL A 110 -13.74 -19.74 -6.15
N GLY A 111 -14.66 -18.79 -6.36
CA GLY A 111 -15.68 -18.41 -5.40
C GLY A 111 -17.06 -18.84 -5.83
N PHE A 112 -17.90 -19.21 -4.86
CA PHE A 112 -19.26 -19.67 -5.11
C PHE A 112 -20.29 -18.69 -4.56
N TRP A 113 -21.43 -18.61 -5.23
CA TRP A 113 -22.60 -17.91 -4.70
C TRP A 113 -23.01 -18.52 -3.35
N HIS A 114 -23.20 -17.68 -2.33
CA HIS A 114 -23.66 -18.11 -1.02
C HIS A 114 -25.12 -18.59 -1.07
N GLU A 115 -25.49 -19.59 -0.27
CA GLU A 115 -26.83 -20.20 -0.30
C GLU A 115 -27.98 -19.22 -0.05
N THR A 116 -27.70 -18.11 0.64
CA THR A 116 -28.68 -17.05 0.93
C THR A 116 -29.28 -16.39 -0.31
N ILE A 117 -28.64 -16.49 -1.49
CA ILE A 117 -29.24 -15.98 -2.74
C ILE A 117 -30.51 -16.74 -3.14
N PHE A 118 -30.70 -17.95 -2.61
CA PHE A 118 -31.86 -18.79 -2.88
C PHE A 118 -33.00 -18.56 -1.89
N GLU A 119 -32.81 -17.70 -0.90
CA GLU A 119 -33.84 -17.35 0.07
C GLU A 119 -34.70 -16.20 -0.45
N THR A 120 -36.01 -16.26 -0.20
CA THR A 120 -36.90 -15.13 -0.49
C THR A 120 -36.74 -14.09 0.62
N GLN A 121 -36.31 -12.89 0.26
CA GLN A 121 -35.98 -11.83 1.21
C GLN A 121 -36.90 -10.64 1.04
N TYR A 122 -37.34 -10.08 2.17
CA TYR A 122 -38.20 -8.90 2.24
C TYR A 122 -37.60 -7.87 3.20
N GLU A 123 -37.81 -6.60 2.90
CA GLU A 123 -37.69 -5.50 3.85
C GLU A 123 -39.07 -4.87 4.01
N TYR A 124 -39.66 -5.06 5.20
CA TYR A 124 -41.09 -4.82 5.43
C TYR A 124 -41.96 -5.53 4.38
N ASP A 125 -42.73 -4.79 3.58
CA ASP A 125 -43.57 -5.31 2.50
C ASP A 125 -42.87 -5.30 1.13
N THR A 126 -41.60 -4.89 1.06
CA THR A 126 -40.84 -4.79 -0.19
C THR A 126 -40.06 -6.07 -0.44
N LEU A 127 -40.38 -6.78 -1.53
CA LEU A 127 -39.59 -7.91 -2.00
C LEU A 127 -38.21 -7.42 -2.45
N LEU A 128 -37.16 -7.87 -1.77
CA LEU A 128 -35.77 -7.61 -2.12
C LEU A 128 -35.23 -8.70 -3.05
N ASN A 129 -35.52 -9.96 -2.74
CA ASN A 129 -35.07 -11.10 -3.53
C ASN A 129 -36.16 -12.19 -3.66
N ASP A 130 -36.47 -12.61 -4.88
CA ASP A 130 -37.34 -13.77 -5.18
C ASP A 130 -36.51 -15.06 -5.23
N GLY A 131 -36.22 -15.65 -4.08
CA GLY A 131 -35.35 -16.82 -3.97
C GLY A 131 -35.86 -18.06 -4.72
N GLU A 132 -37.18 -18.24 -4.82
CA GLU A 132 -37.77 -19.34 -5.59
C GLU A 132 -37.53 -19.17 -7.09
N TRP A 133 -37.65 -17.94 -7.60
CA TRP A 133 -37.25 -17.65 -8.97
C TRP A 133 -35.74 -17.87 -9.18
N VAL A 134 -34.89 -17.45 -8.23
CA VAL A 134 -33.44 -17.65 -8.32
C VAL A 134 -33.07 -19.12 -8.39
N LYS A 135 -33.66 -19.97 -7.52
CA LYS A 135 -33.49 -21.44 -7.58
C LYS A 135 -33.82 -22.00 -8.96
N ALA A 136 -34.94 -21.57 -9.53
CA ALA A 136 -35.38 -22.03 -10.85
C ALA A 136 -34.47 -21.54 -12.00
N ALA A 137 -33.89 -20.34 -11.87
CA ALA A 137 -32.92 -19.82 -12.83
C ALA A 137 -31.58 -20.58 -12.75
N PHE A 138 -31.05 -20.76 -11.54
CA PHE A 138 -29.77 -21.43 -11.29
C PHE A 138 -29.83 -22.93 -11.56
N ALA A 139 -31.00 -23.57 -11.45
CA ALA A 139 -31.18 -24.96 -11.90
C ALA A 139 -30.87 -25.18 -13.40
N LYS A 140 -30.83 -24.10 -14.21
CA LYS A 140 -30.47 -24.12 -15.64
C LYS A 140 -29.03 -23.68 -15.89
N ARG A 141 -28.29 -23.33 -14.85
CA ARG A 141 -26.86 -23.00 -14.92
C ARG A 141 -26.03 -24.26 -14.68
N PRO A 142 -24.85 -24.37 -15.31
CA PRO A 142 -23.88 -25.39 -14.95
C PRO A 142 -23.52 -25.26 -13.46
N GLN A 143 -23.27 -26.40 -12.85
CA GLN A 143 -22.73 -26.48 -11.50
C GLN A 143 -21.25 -26.83 -11.62
N TRP A 144 -20.42 -26.09 -10.92
CA TRP A 144 -18.99 -26.36 -10.88
C TRP A 144 -18.71 -27.60 -10.03
N GLU A 145 -19.34 -27.64 -8.87
CA GLU A 145 -19.46 -28.79 -7.99
C GLU A 145 -20.94 -28.99 -7.66
N LYS A 146 -21.31 -30.18 -7.19
CA LYS A 146 -22.71 -30.50 -6.90
C LYS A 146 -23.28 -29.51 -5.88
N GLY A 147 -24.24 -28.69 -6.33
CA GLY A 147 -24.90 -27.66 -5.51
C GLY A 147 -24.17 -26.32 -5.44
N SER A 148 -23.06 -26.13 -6.16
CA SER A 148 -22.24 -24.92 -6.12
C SER A 148 -22.16 -24.28 -7.51
N TRP A 149 -22.47 -22.98 -7.57
CA TRP A 149 -22.39 -22.17 -8.77
C TRP A 149 -21.34 -21.09 -8.59
N LEU A 150 -20.44 -20.95 -9.57
CA LEU A 150 -19.42 -19.92 -9.52
C LEU A 150 -20.03 -18.53 -9.51
N CYS A 151 -19.49 -17.67 -8.65
CA CYS A 151 -19.71 -16.23 -8.67
C CYS A 151 -18.43 -15.47 -9.05
N THR A 152 -17.27 -16.03 -8.71
CA THR A 152 -15.96 -15.43 -9.02
C THR A 152 -14.94 -16.51 -9.35
N ALA A 153 -13.88 -16.10 -10.04
CA ALA A 153 -12.64 -16.86 -10.13
C ALA A 153 -11.46 -15.90 -10.27
N SER A 154 -10.32 -16.23 -9.69
CA SER A 154 -9.08 -15.47 -9.81
C SER A 154 -8.00 -16.36 -10.41
N PHE A 155 -7.15 -15.76 -11.23
CA PHE A 155 -5.93 -16.35 -11.74
C PHE A 155 -4.80 -15.40 -11.41
N GLU A 156 -3.74 -15.88 -10.77
CA GLU A 156 -2.63 -15.05 -10.33
C GLU A 156 -1.29 -15.74 -10.62
N TRP A 157 -0.31 -14.95 -11.07
CA TRP A 157 1.10 -15.35 -11.12
C TRP A 157 1.98 -14.12 -10.92
N ASN A 158 3.18 -14.36 -10.43
CA ASN A 158 4.19 -13.34 -10.19
C ASN A 158 5.48 -13.67 -10.92
N ALA A 159 6.26 -12.66 -11.22
CA ALA A 159 7.57 -12.82 -11.82
C ALA A 159 8.59 -11.83 -11.24
N GLY A 160 9.76 -12.34 -10.90
CA GLY A 160 10.95 -11.50 -10.68
C GLY A 160 11.46 -11.02 -12.04
N LEU A 161 11.50 -9.71 -12.25
CA LEU A 161 12.02 -9.12 -13.47
C LEU A 161 13.56 -9.08 -13.46
N PRO A 162 14.23 -9.02 -14.62
CA PRO A 162 15.69 -9.01 -14.70
C PRO A 162 16.39 -7.88 -13.95
N ASN A 163 15.69 -6.76 -13.71
CA ASN A 163 16.19 -5.60 -12.98
C ASN A 163 15.92 -5.68 -11.46
N GLY A 164 15.33 -6.76 -10.95
CA GLY A 164 14.97 -6.92 -9.54
C GLY A 164 13.57 -6.44 -9.18
N ASP A 165 12.86 -5.79 -10.11
CA ASP A 165 11.45 -5.43 -9.93
C ASP A 165 10.58 -6.69 -9.87
N VAL A 166 9.38 -6.53 -9.35
CA VAL A 166 8.38 -7.60 -9.27
C VAL A 166 7.20 -7.25 -10.15
N ALA A 167 6.75 -8.20 -10.96
CA ALA A 167 5.53 -8.09 -11.72
C ALA A 167 4.48 -9.09 -11.24
N ARG A 168 3.26 -8.62 -11.00
CA ARG A 168 2.10 -9.43 -10.59
C ARG A 168 1.02 -9.33 -11.65
N TYR A 169 0.41 -10.45 -11.97
CA TYR A 169 -0.55 -10.56 -13.06
C TYR A 169 -1.82 -11.22 -12.57
N PHE A 170 -2.95 -10.63 -12.93
CA PHE A 170 -4.26 -11.10 -12.50
C PHE A 170 -5.21 -11.24 -13.67
N VAL A 171 -5.98 -12.33 -13.66
CA VAL A 171 -7.26 -12.41 -14.37
C VAL A 171 -8.34 -12.68 -13.35
N LEU A 172 -9.29 -11.76 -13.24
CA LEU A 172 -10.39 -11.79 -12.29
C LEU A 172 -11.69 -11.92 -13.07
N LEU A 173 -12.48 -12.94 -12.73
CA LEU A 173 -13.76 -13.24 -13.33
C LEU A 173 -14.86 -12.99 -12.32
N GLU A 174 -15.92 -12.30 -12.73
CA GLU A 174 -17.10 -12.05 -11.93
C GLU A 174 -18.35 -12.39 -12.74
N ASP A 175 -19.24 -13.20 -12.17
CA ASP A 175 -20.58 -13.41 -12.71
C ASP A 175 -21.40 -12.14 -12.49
N GLU A 176 -21.97 -11.56 -13.55
CA GLU A 176 -22.84 -10.38 -13.40
C GLU A 176 -24.15 -10.71 -12.67
N GLY A 177 -24.42 -11.99 -12.45
CA GLY A 177 -25.47 -12.46 -11.55
C GLY A 177 -26.85 -12.33 -12.17
N PHE A 178 -27.79 -11.81 -11.38
CA PHE A 178 -29.20 -11.77 -11.72
C PHE A 178 -29.92 -10.58 -11.07
N ASP A 179 -31.09 -10.25 -11.58
CA ASP A 179 -32.08 -9.37 -10.95
C ASP A 179 -33.38 -10.17 -10.76
N SER A 180 -33.63 -10.63 -9.54
CA SER A 180 -34.76 -11.51 -9.26
C SER A 180 -36.10 -10.79 -9.30
N ARG A 181 -36.13 -9.47 -9.02
CA ARG A 181 -37.34 -8.64 -9.12
C ARG A 181 -37.75 -8.43 -10.57
N LYS A 182 -36.77 -8.25 -11.46
CA LYS A 182 -37.00 -8.19 -12.92
C LYS A 182 -37.04 -9.56 -13.58
N LYS A 183 -36.74 -10.63 -12.84
CA LYS A 183 -36.68 -12.01 -13.32
C LYS A 183 -35.71 -12.17 -14.49
N VAL A 184 -34.53 -11.55 -14.37
CA VAL A 184 -33.45 -11.58 -15.38
C VAL A 184 -32.24 -12.29 -14.82
N ASP A 185 -31.80 -13.36 -15.50
CA ASP A 185 -30.46 -13.94 -15.35
C ASP A 185 -29.58 -13.32 -16.45
N TYR A 186 -28.55 -12.56 -16.08
CA TYR A 186 -27.75 -11.82 -17.05
C TYR A 186 -26.91 -12.73 -17.96
N ARG A 187 -26.50 -13.90 -17.43
CA ARG A 187 -25.70 -14.91 -18.15
C ARG A 187 -24.48 -14.31 -18.85
N SER A 188 -23.79 -13.46 -18.12
CA SER A 188 -22.64 -12.71 -18.59
C SER A 188 -21.57 -12.66 -17.52
N THR A 189 -20.33 -12.55 -17.96
CA THR A 189 -19.16 -12.52 -17.11
C THR A 189 -18.39 -11.24 -17.39
N ARG A 190 -17.99 -10.57 -16.31
CA ARG A 190 -16.99 -9.51 -16.34
C ARG A 190 -15.62 -10.15 -16.17
N ILE A 191 -14.69 -9.73 -17.00
CA ILE A 191 -13.29 -10.17 -17.01
C ILE A 191 -12.45 -8.95 -16.74
N ARG A 192 -11.63 -8.98 -15.70
CA ARG A 192 -10.68 -7.93 -15.38
C ARG A 192 -9.27 -8.51 -15.46
N ILE A 193 -8.43 -7.87 -16.26
CA ILE A 193 -7.03 -8.22 -16.43
C ILE A 193 -6.22 -7.09 -15.81
N GLU A 194 -5.37 -7.44 -14.85
CA GLU A 194 -4.50 -6.47 -14.16
C GLU A 194 -3.04 -6.90 -14.28
N VAL A 195 -2.18 -5.90 -14.47
CA VAL A 195 -0.73 -6.05 -14.37
C VAL A 195 -0.23 -4.98 -13.42
N GLN A 196 0.49 -5.41 -12.39
CA GLN A 196 1.14 -4.55 -11.41
C GLN A 196 2.64 -4.77 -11.52
N VAL A 197 3.41 -3.68 -11.53
CA VAL A 197 4.88 -3.73 -11.48
C VAL A 197 5.34 -2.83 -10.34
N SER A 198 6.06 -3.43 -9.40
CA SER A 198 6.63 -2.74 -8.26
C SER A 198 8.15 -2.76 -8.35
N PRO A 199 8.84 -1.68 -7.97
CA PRO A 199 10.30 -1.68 -7.89
C PRO A 199 10.82 -2.74 -6.92
N SER A 200 12.09 -3.10 -7.03
CA SER A 200 12.76 -3.95 -6.04
C SER A 200 12.66 -3.36 -4.62
N LEU A 201 12.75 -4.21 -3.58
CA LEU A 201 12.80 -3.73 -2.19
C LEU A 201 13.95 -2.75 -1.97
N GLU A 202 15.12 -3.01 -2.55
CA GLU A 202 16.27 -2.10 -2.48
C GLU A 202 15.94 -0.72 -3.07
N ALA A 203 15.25 -0.66 -4.21
CA ALA A 203 14.86 0.61 -4.81
C ALA A 203 13.80 1.36 -3.98
N ILE A 204 12.86 0.64 -3.37
CA ILE A 204 11.87 1.21 -2.46
C ILE A 204 12.56 1.78 -1.22
N GLU A 205 13.44 1.00 -0.59
CA GLU A 205 14.22 1.44 0.58
C GLU A 205 15.09 2.67 0.26
N GLU A 206 15.75 2.70 -0.90
CA GLU A 206 16.54 3.86 -1.34
C GLU A 206 15.67 5.12 -1.54
N GLU A 207 14.49 4.98 -2.13
CA GLU A 207 13.55 6.09 -2.32
C GLU A 207 12.99 6.58 -0.98
N GLU A 208 12.60 5.67 -0.09
CA GLU A 208 12.11 6.00 1.25
C GLU A 208 13.19 6.69 2.09
N ASP A 209 14.42 6.18 2.10
CA ASP A 209 15.57 6.80 2.78
C ASP A 209 15.81 8.22 2.24
N TRP A 210 15.77 8.40 0.93
CA TRP A 210 15.93 9.71 0.31
C TRP A 210 14.80 10.70 0.67
N LEU A 211 13.55 10.23 0.70
CA LEU A 211 12.40 11.03 1.12
C LEU A 211 12.49 11.40 2.59
N MET A 212 12.93 10.48 3.44
CA MET A 212 13.16 10.71 4.87
C MET A 212 14.27 11.72 5.11
N ASP A 213 15.38 11.62 4.38
CA ASP A 213 16.47 12.61 4.43
C ASP A 213 16.00 14.00 4.03
N GLN A 214 15.15 14.11 3.01
CA GLN A 214 14.56 15.39 2.62
C GLN A 214 13.59 15.94 3.66
N ALA A 215 12.70 15.11 4.19
CA ALA A 215 11.76 15.51 5.23
C ALA A 215 12.52 15.99 6.47
N PHE A 216 13.55 15.27 6.88
CA PHE A 216 14.45 15.66 7.96
C PHE A 216 15.14 17.00 7.67
N ALA A 217 15.75 17.16 6.49
CA ALA A 217 16.46 18.39 6.13
C ALA A 217 15.52 19.61 6.07
N ALA A 218 14.32 19.43 5.52
CA ALA A 218 13.29 20.47 5.45
C ALA A 218 12.81 20.89 6.85
N LYS A 219 12.55 19.91 7.73
CA LYS A 219 12.10 20.16 9.11
C LYS A 219 13.21 20.79 9.96
N ALA A 220 14.47 20.38 9.78
CA ALA A 220 15.62 20.99 10.42
C ALA A 220 15.79 22.47 9.98
N GLU A 221 15.65 22.76 8.69
CA GLU A 221 15.71 24.14 8.18
C GLU A 221 14.53 24.99 8.68
N GLN A 222 13.34 24.41 8.81
CA GLN A 222 12.19 25.08 9.44
C GLN A 222 12.50 25.48 10.88
N PHE A 223 13.05 24.57 11.69
CA PHE A 223 13.43 24.87 13.08
C PHE A 223 14.61 25.83 13.17
N ARG A 224 15.55 25.82 12.21
CA ARG A 224 16.65 26.79 12.15
C ARG A 224 16.15 28.21 11.88
N LYS A 225 15.19 28.36 10.96
CA LYS A 225 14.58 29.67 10.66
C LYS A 225 13.69 30.18 11.80
N ASN A 226 12.97 29.28 12.44
CA ASN A 226 11.98 29.59 13.48
C ASN A 226 12.22 28.74 14.73
N PRO A 227 13.29 29.01 15.50
CA PRO A 227 13.53 28.28 16.74
C PRO A 227 12.36 28.53 17.72
N PRO A 228 12.00 27.53 18.53
CA PRO A 228 10.92 27.67 19.50
C PRO A 228 11.22 28.76 20.52
N THR A 229 10.19 29.46 20.98
CA THR A 229 10.30 30.50 22.00
C THR A 229 9.87 29.98 23.37
N GLU A 230 10.34 30.61 24.45
CA GLU A 230 9.87 30.32 25.82
C GLU A 230 8.35 30.36 25.94
N LYS A 231 7.73 31.36 25.30
CA LYS A 231 6.27 31.51 25.27
C LYS A 231 5.58 30.30 24.64
N PHE A 232 6.14 29.77 23.56
CA PHE A 232 5.60 28.61 22.87
C PHE A 232 5.81 27.32 23.68
N LEU A 233 7.01 27.15 24.23
CA LEU A 233 7.36 25.97 25.03
C LEU A 233 6.68 25.94 26.40
N GLY A 234 6.28 27.10 26.92
CA GLY A 234 5.69 27.23 28.26
C GLY A 234 6.69 27.06 29.39
N VAL A 235 7.99 27.07 29.09
CA VAL A 235 9.10 26.96 30.04
C VAL A 235 10.21 27.95 29.67
N PRO A 236 10.93 28.52 30.65
CA PRO A 236 12.08 29.36 30.38
C PRO A 236 13.21 28.55 29.73
N LEU A 237 13.96 29.13 28.81
CA LEU A 237 15.11 28.47 28.23
C LEU A 237 16.30 28.56 29.19
N TYR A 238 17.07 27.48 29.27
CA TYR A 238 18.25 27.46 30.13
C TYR A 238 19.32 28.43 29.60
N PRO A 239 19.86 29.34 30.43
CA PRO A 239 20.87 30.30 29.99
C PRO A 239 22.11 29.63 29.39
N GLY A 240 22.52 30.07 28.21
CA GLY A 240 23.68 29.50 27.50
C GLY A 240 23.44 28.15 26.82
N ALA A 241 22.21 27.62 26.87
CA ALA A 241 21.87 26.42 26.13
C ALA A 241 21.85 26.68 24.62
N VAL A 242 22.38 25.72 23.85
CA VAL A 242 22.48 25.78 22.39
C VAL A 242 21.38 24.92 21.79
N PHE A 243 20.49 25.51 20.99
CA PHE A 243 19.43 24.77 20.29
C PHE A 243 20.00 23.92 19.16
N SER A 244 19.57 22.65 19.06
CA SER A 244 19.90 21.75 17.95
C SER A 244 18.69 21.56 17.04
N PRO A 245 18.63 22.25 15.89
CA PRO A 245 17.55 22.06 14.93
C PRO A 245 17.58 20.64 14.32
N GLU A 246 18.75 20.03 14.15
CA GLU A 246 18.91 18.69 13.59
C GLU A 246 18.33 17.61 14.51
N LEU A 247 18.73 17.58 15.78
CA LEU A 247 18.14 16.61 16.72
C LEU A 247 16.66 16.89 16.97
N THR A 248 16.26 18.15 17.00
CA THR A 248 14.84 18.50 17.11
C THR A 248 14.05 17.96 15.93
N ALA A 249 14.55 18.09 14.69
CA ALA A 249 13.88 17.54 13.50
C ALA A 249 13.76 16.01 13.56
N GLY A 250 14.85 15.32 13.88
CA GLY A 250 14.88 13.86 13.97
C GLY A 250 13.96 13.29 15.05
N MET A 251 13.85 13.98 16.19
CA MET A 251 12.98 13.55 17.31
C MET A 251 11.54 14.05 17.17
N SER A 252 11.22 14.82 16.13
CA SER A 252 9.91 15.44 15.94
C SER A 252 9.29 15.11 14.58
N LEU A 253 9.57 13.96 13.98
CA LEU A 253 9.01 13.61 12.67
C LEU A 253 7.47 13.43 12.71
N ASN A 254 6.92 13.03 13.85
CA ASN A 254 5.47 13.01 14.10
C ASN A 254 4.92 14.45 14.25
N ASP A 255 3.71 14.70 13.73
CA ASP A 255 3.01 15.98 13.78
C ASP A 255 2.14 16.20 15.05
N ASP A 256 2.00 15.19 15.91
CA ASP A 256 1.24 15.32 17.17
C ASP A 256 2.10 15.88 18.31
N PHE A 257 3.37 15.49 18.36
CA PHE A 257 4.32 15.86 19.41
C PHE A 257 5.67 16.20 18.83
N HIS A 258 6.23 17.33 19.26
CA HIS A 258 7.59 17.72 18.94
C HIS A 258 8.46 17.69 20.19
N ILE A 259 9.72 17.27 20.04
CA ILE A 259 10.75 17.25 21.08
C ILE A 259 11.83 18.26 20.69
N TYR A 260 11.90 19.37 21.42
CA TYR A 260 12.86 20.45 21.20
C TYR A 260 14.12 20.21 22.02
N VAL A 261 15.26 20.12 21.34
CA VAL A 261 16.52 19.69 21.93
C VAL A 261 17.51 20.85 22.06
N TYR A 262 18.10 20.96 23.24
CA TYR A 262 19.15 21.91 23.56
C TYR A 262 20.31 21.22 24.26
N PHE A 263 21.50 21.78 24.12
CA PHE A 263 22.70 21.30 24.80
C PHE A 263 23.27 22.34 25.75
N SER A 264 23.93 21.86 26.80
CA SER A 264 24.63 22.69 27.78
C SER A 264 25.94 22.04 28.23
N ASN A 265 26.90 22.87 28.62
CA ASN A 265 28.16 22.44 29.25
C ASN A 265 28.04 22.29 30.77
N ASP A 266 26.91 22.70 31.35
CA ASP A 266 26.64 22.59 32.78
C ASP A 266 26.16 21.19 33.15
N SER A 267 26.31 20.81 34.42
CA SER A 267 25.91 19.49 34.92
C SER A 267 24.38 19.34 35.03
N LEU A 268 23.91 18.08 35.06
CA LEU A 268 22.49 17.76 35.19
C LEU A 268 21.87 18.41 36.43
N ASP A 269 22.57 18.38 37.57
CA ASP A 269 22.08 18.93 38.83
C ASP A 269 21.91 20.45 38.77
N GLN A 270 22.86 21.16 38.13
CA GLN A 270 22.77 22.61 37.97
C GLN A 270 21.54 23.00 37.14
N ILE A 271 21.32 22.29 36.03
CA ILE A 271 20.19 22.52 35.14
C ILE A 271 18.87 22.14 35.84
N ALA A 272 18.84 21.02 36.56
CA ALA A 272 17.66 20.58 37.30
C ALA A 272 17.29 21.56 38.42
N ASP A 273 18.27 22.08 39.16
CA ASP A 273 18.06 23.11 40.19
C ASP A 273 17.49 24.41 39.61
N PHE A 274 17.94 24.80 38.41
CA PHE A 274 17.38 25.96 37.70
C PHE A 274 15.89 25.76 37.41
N TYR A 275 15.53 24.63 36.78
CA TYR A 275 14.13 24.36 36.42
C TYR A 275 13.26 24.12 37.66
N ARG A 276 13.77 23.48 38.71
CA ARG A 276 13.05 23.33 40.00
C ARG A 276 12.63 24.67 40.56
N LYS A 277 13.56 25.64 40.63
CA LYS A 277 13.30 27.00 41.16
C LYS A 277 12.34 27.79 40.27
N ARG A 278 12.47 27.66 38.95
CA ARG A 278 11.67 28.43 37.98
C ARG A 278 10.25 27.89 37.81
N LEU A 279 10.09 26.58 37.85
CA LEU A 279 8.81 25.91 37.65
C LEU A 279 8.06 25.70 38.97
N GLY A 280 8.75 25.73 40.12
CA GLY A 280 8.16 25.40 41.41
C GLY A 280 7.70 23.93 41.50
N LYS A 281 8.33 23.04 40.73
CA LYS A 281 8.01 21.62 40.64
C LYS A 281 9.23 20.79 40.98
N GLU A 282 9.02 19.64 41.63
CA GLU A 282 10.08 18.66 41.83
C GLU A 282 10.20 17.72 40.62
N PRO A 283 11.43 17.43 40.15
CA PRO A 283 11.64 16.44 39.11
C PRO A 283 11.58 15.01 39.66
N MET A 284 11.23 14.07 38.80
CA MET A 284 11.59 12.67 39.00
C MET A 284 13.04 12.48 38.56
N TYR A 285 13.86 11.85 39.40
CA TYR A 285 15.21 11.42 39.04
C TYR A 285 15.21 9.92 38.77
N THR A 286 15.90 9.50 37.71
CA THR A 286 16.14 8.09 37.42
C THR A 286 17.61 7.90 37.08
N GLU A 287 18.27 6.98 37.78
CA GLU A 287 19.67 6.66 37.54
C GLU A 287 19.88 6.24 36.08
N GLY A 288 20.89 6.81 35.42
CA GLY A 288 21.17 6.60 33.99
C GLY A 288 20.30 7.39 33.01
N PHE A 289 19.13 7.89 33.43
CA PHE A 289 18.19 8.64 32.58
C PHE A 289 18.01 10.12 32.98
N GLY A 290 18.63 10.54 34.10
CA GLY A 290 18.65 11.94 34.53
C GLY A 290 17.34 12.41 35.17
N TYR A 291 17.01 13.68 34.96
CA TYR A 291 15.85 14.34 35.57
C TYR A 291 14.71 14.52 34.57
N MET A 292 13.47 14.39 35.04
CA MET A 292 12.27 14.69 34.26
C MET A 292 11.28 15.54 35.06
N PHE A 293 10.78 16.60 34.44
CA PHE A 293 9.70 17.44 34.96
C PHE A 293 8.43 17.18 34.17
N ALA A 294 7.35 16.83 34.85
CA ALA A 294 6.01 16.78 34.25
C ALA A 294 5.47 18.22 34.10
N LEU A 295 5.39 18.72 32.86
CA LEU A 295 4.80 20.03 32.58
C LEU A 295 3.28 19.90 32.52
N LYS A 296 2.79 18.88 31.81
CA LYS A 296 1.38 18.49 31.71
C LYS A 296 1.24 16.96 31.79
N GLY A 297 0.18 16.48 32.44
CA GLY A 297 -0.01 15.06 32.73
C GLY A 297 0.75 14.61 33.98
N SER A 298 0.91 13.29 34.14
CA SER A 298 1.55 12.68 35.32
C SER A 298 2.68 11.72 34.91
N PHE A 299 3.62 11.50 35.82
CA PHE A 299 4.63 10.46 35.67
C PHE A 299 4.03 9.05 35.54
N PRO A 300 4.76 8.08 34.94
CA PRO A 300 6.14 8.19 34.42
C PRO A 300 6.23 8.82 33.02
N LEU A 301 5.11 8.98 32.31
CA LEU A 301 5.06 9.50 30.94
C LEU A 301 4.12 10.71 30.86
N PRO A 302 4.60 11.93 31.16
CA PRO A 302 3.78 13.12 31.04
C PRO A 302 3.46 13.43 29.56
N GLU A 303 2.31 14.05 29.31
CA GLU A 303 1.89 14.50 27.97
C GLU A 303 2.84 15.57 27.42
N GLU A 304 3.29 16.47 28.28
CA GLU A 304 4.34 17.45 28.00
C GLU A 304 5.36 17.41 29.14
N GLY A 305 6.63 17.38 28.78
CA GLY A 305 7.71 17.14 29.74
C GLY A 305 8.98 17.87 29.37
N LEU A 306 9.81 18.09 30.38
CA LEU A 306 11.18 18.54 30.22
C LEU A 306 12.09 17.49 30.83
N SER A 307 12.99 16.93 30.02
CA SER A 307 14.04 16.02 30.50
C SER A 307 15.41 16.67 30.44
N ILE A 308 16.27 16.28 31.38
CA ILE A 308 17.66 16.68 31.48
C ILE A 308 18.48 15.41 31.60
N GLN A 309 19.28 15.14 30.57
CA GLN A 309 19.98 13.87 30.37
C GLN A 309 21.46 14.10 30.12
N PRO A 310 22.33 13.11 30.43
CA PRO A 310 23.70 13.14 29.94
C PRO A 310 23.75 13.35 28.43
N TYR A 311 24.72 14.11 27.95
CA TYR A 311 24.97 14.19 26.51
C TYR A 311 25.54 12.86 26.01
N VAL A 312 24.92 12.29 24.97
CA VAL A 312 25.27 10.96 24.41
C VAL A 312 25.47 10.97 22.89
N TYR A 313 25.43 12.13 22.25
CA TYR A 313 25.37 12.25 20.79
C TYR A 313 26.74 12.39 20.09
N GLY A 314 27.84 12.05 20.77
CA GLY A 314 29.21 12.00 20.20
C GLY A 314 30.27 12.74 21.03
N ASP A 315 31.37 13.14 20.40
CA ASP A 315 32.52 13.84 21.03
C ASP A 315 32.32 15.37 21.15
N GLY A 316 31.07 15.80 21.27
CA GLY A 316 30.72 17.22 21.42
C GLY A 316 31.23 17.81 22.74
N PRO A 317 31.37 19.14 22.85
CA PRO A 317 31.88 19.79 24.07
C PRO A 317 30.86 19.80 25.24
N PHE A 318 29.66 19.26 25.02
CA PHE A 318 28.53 19.36 25.93
C PHE A 318 28.53 18.26 26.98
N GLN A 319 28.01 18.58 28.16
CA GLN A 319 27.83 17.62 29.26
C GLN A 319 26.38 17.13 29.36
N SER A 320 25.42 17.97 28.96
CA SER A 320 24.01 17.74 29.21
C SER A 320 23.15 18.06 27.99
N THR A 321 22.08 17.28 27.85
CA THR A 321 20.98 17.49 26.90
C THR A 321 19.74 17.91 27.67
N ILE A 322 19.04 18.93 27.18
CA ILE A 322 17.73 19.36 27.65
C ILE A 322 16.75 19.10 26.51
N ALA A 323 15.75 18.25 26.73
CA ALA A 323 14.71 17.97 25.75
C ALA A 323 13.35 18.39 26.30
N ILE A 324 12.60 19.16 25.50
CA ILE A 324 11.28 19.65 25.87
C ILE A 324 10.25 19.05 24.91
N GLN A 325 9.41 18.15 25.40
CA GLN A 325 8.31 17.56 24.66
C GLN A 325 7.08 18.47 24.73
N LYS A 326 6.49 18.77 23.57
CA LYS A 326 5.32 19.62 23.43
C LYS A 326 4.30 19.00 22.48
N LYS A 327 3.02 18.98 22.89
CA LYS A 327 1.92 18.66 21.97
C LYS A 327 1.74 19.80 20.96
N VAL A 328 1.72 19.48 19.68
CA VAL A 328 1.57 20.43 18.57
C VAL A 328 0.37 20.11 17.67
N GLY A 329 -0.09 18.85 17.64
CA GLY A 329 -1.34 18.42 17.02
C GLY A 329 -2.57 18.75 17.87
N LYS A 330 -3.77 18.78 17.26
CA LYS A 330 -5.04 19.07 17.96
C LYS A 330 -5.42 17.95 18.93
#